data_AF-A0A4Z0LZR7-F1
#
_entry.id   AF-A0A4Z0LZR7-F1
#
_cell.length_a   1.000
_cell.length_b   1.000
_cell.length_c   1.000
_cell.angle_alpha   90.00
_cell.angle_beta   90.00
_cell.angle_gamma   90.00
#
_symmetry.space_group_name_H-M   'P 1'
#
loop_
_entity.id
_entity.type
_entity.pdbx_description
1 polymer ?
#
loop_
_entity_poly.entity_id
_entity_poly.type
_entity_poly.pdbx_seq_one_letter_code
_entity_poly.pdbx_strand_id
1 'polypeptide(L)'
;MPTVSSPLLTPHRAEAAGYVGLCVALLSLVAEVLYISFTYDAWSAQGQSADGLVPAMFSLMGWAAKYAVVVAFILLFVYRQHLAAAGRAIAGGLQPARFALFFAAHLAAYACLLAMTALVFPPGDARAGVPGLYYAGWLAAALATGGLWCLVVVRWSQLVDFLAGQWRVLLLALLAAAVVVVFSLASQRGWDLLSGATFSLAASLLHLVNPDLLFLYPEKKLIGLGDFIAEVGPPCSGLEGIGLVTVFVGLYLYLERDSLRFPRALALFPLGAAVIWLLNGVRIAALVAIGHYWSPQVAIGGFHSQAGWITFILVSLGVLWLANNLRFFHRAPRAVAAPLNLPVATLLPLIALLAVTLLDSALVAQFNTWYPLRVLVVAGVLAWVWRPLALFPYRPNPLLLPVAVLVAVLWVALLGSDAQADAAFQSSLDALGPWGGWWLALRIVGTVVTVPIAEELAFRAYLLCRLSGEEVSVRGAVRFSWVAVVVSSLAFGFLHSAWLAGTLAGLCYALLRLRTRHVGDAILCHALTNGLLVVFALATGSWSLL
;
A
#
# COMPACT_ATOMS: atom_id res chain seq x y z
N MET A 1 31.73 -18.20 -52.39
CA MET A 1 30.92 -18.30 -51.16
C MET A 1 31.13 -17.02 -50.36
N PRO A 2 30.09 -16.20 -50.12
CA PRO A 2 30.24 -15.01 -49.29
C PRO A 2 30.24 -15.42 -47.81
N THR A 3 31.24 -14.94 -47.09
CA THR A 3 31.34 -15.05 -45.63
C THR A 3 30.26 -14.19 -44.99
N VAL A 4 29.31 -14.83 -44.33
CA VAL A 4 28.28 -14.18 -43.52
C VAL A 4 28.98 -13.52 -42.31
N SER A 5 29.16 -12.21 -42.38
CA SER A 5 29.56 -11.40 -41.24
C SER A 5 28.38 -11.30 -40.28
N SER A 6 28.50 -11.94 -39.12
CA SER A 6 27.59 -11.71 -38.00
C SER A 6 27.65 -10.22 -37.61
N PRO A 7 26.52 -9.53 -37.41
CA PRO A 7 26.53 -8.15 -36.96
C PRO A 7 27.00 -8.13 -35.51
N LEU A 8 28.25 -7.73 -35.28
CA LEU A 8 28.77 -7.40 -33.96
C LEU A 8 27.93 -6.24 -33.41
N LEU A 9 27.05 -6.56 -32.45
CA LEU A 9 26.29 -5.57 -31.70
C LEU A 9 27.28 -4.57 -31.08
N THR A 10 27.07 -3.28 -31.35
CA THR A 10 27.84 -2.23 -30.69
C THR A 10 27.70 -2.34 -29.17
N PRO A 11 28.74 -2.05 -28.37
CA PRO A 11 28.76 -2.32 -26.93
C PRO A 11 27.55 -1.74 -26.17
N HIS A 12 27.05 -0.57 -26.56
CA HIS A 12 25.83 0.02 -26.00
C HIS A 12 24.55 -0.77 -26.26
N ARG A 13 24.41 -1.43 -27.42
CA ARG A 13 23.22 -2.24 -27.77
C ARG A 13 23.21 -3.59 -27.06
N ALA A 14 24.39 -4.20 -26.88
CA ALA A 14 24.52 -5.46 -26.12
C ALA A 14 24.19 -5.26 -24.63
N GLU A 15 24.66 -4.15 -24.04
CA GLU A 15 24.34 -3.80 -22.66
C GLU A 15 22.83 -3.53 -22.49
N ALA A 16 22.22 -2.77 -23.42
CA ALA A 16 20.78 -2.53 -23.42
C ALA A 16 19.95 -3.82 -23.52
N ALA A 17 20.35 -4.76 -24.39
CA ALA A 17 19.68 -6.05 -24.51
C ALA A 17 19.78 -6.90 -23.23
N GLY A 18 20.93 -6.86 -22.54
CA GLY A 18 21.12 -7.49 -21.24
C GLY A 18 20.19 -6.93 -20.17
N TYR A 19 20.05 -5.60 -20.11
CA TYR A 19 19.09 -4.97 -19.19
C TYR A 19 17.64 -5.34 -19.50
N VAL A 20 17.26 -5.39 -20.77
CA VAL A 20 15.92 -5.85 -21.18
C VAL A 20 15.69 -7.28 -20.72
N GLY A 21 16.65 -8.19 -20.93
CA GLY A 21 16.56 -9.58 -20.47
C GLY A 21 16.38 -9.68 -18.94
N LEU A 22 17.19 -8.93 -18.18
CA LEU A 22 17.07 -8.88 -16.72
C LEU A 22 15.71 -8.35 -16.26
N CYS A 23 15.21 -7.29 -16.89
CA CYS A 23 13.88 -6.75 -16.60
C CYS A 23 12.77 -7.77 -16.91
N VAL A 24 12.85 -8.48 -18.04
CA VAL A 24 11.88 -9.53 -18.40
C VAL A 24 11.88 -10.66 -17.37
N ALA A 25 13.06 -11.11 -16.92
CA ALA A 25 13.16 -12.15 -15.90
C ALA A 25 12.59 -11.68 -14.54
N LEU A 26 12.83 -10.43 -14.13
CA LEU A 26 12.29 -9.91 -12.87
C LEU A 26 10.77 -9.72 -12.94
N LEU A 27 10.28 -9.13 -14.04
CA LEU A 27 8.85 -8.87 -14.22
C LEU A 27 8.03 -10.15 -14.35
N SER A 28 8.57 -11.17 -15.04
CA SER A 28 7.93 -12.50 -15.11
C SER A 28 7.79 -13.12 -13.73
N LEU A 29 8.86 -13.20 -12.93
CA LEU A 29 8.77 -13.75 -11.57
C LEU A 29 7.75 -13.01 -10.71
N VAL A 30 7.72 -11.67 -10.78
CA VAL A 30 6.73 -10.87 -10.05
C VAL A 30 5.31 -11.19 -10.54
N ALA A 31 5.07 -11.22 -11.85
CA ALA A 31 3.77 -11.54 -12.42
C ALA A 31 3.30 -12.96 -12.06
N GLU A 32 4.22 -13.93 -12.08
CA GLU A 32 3.97 -15.33 -11.74
C GLU A 32 3.57 -15.52 -10.27
N VAL A 33 4.36 -14.93 -9.35
CA VAL A 33 4.05 -14.96 -7.92
C VAL A 33 2.72 -14.29 -7.63
N LEU A 34 2.44 -13.14 -8.26
CA LEU A 34 1.16 -12.45 -8.12
C LEU A 34 0.01 -13.30 -8.66
N TYR A 35 0.15 -13.90 -9.85
CA TYR A 35 -0.89 -14.72 -10.45
C TYR A 35 -1.26 -15.92 -9.56
N ILE A 36 -0.27 -16.67 -9.06
CA ILE A 36 -0.55 -17.79 -8.13
C ILE A 36 -1.21 -17.27 -6.86
N SER A 37 -0.69 -16.19 -6.25
CA SER A 37 -1.21 -15.65 -4.99
C SER A 37 -2.64 -15.12 -5.11
N PHE A 38 -3.01 -14.52 -6.25
CA PHE A 38 -4.36 -14.02 -6.49
C PHE A 38 -5.35 -15.12 -6.88
N THR A 39 -4.87 -16.16 -7.58
CA THR A 39 -5.73 -17.21 -8.12
C THR A 39 -5.98 -18.33 -7.11
N TYR A 40 -5.00 -18.61 -6.25
CA TYR A 40 -5.02 -19.74 -5.32
C TYR A 40 -4.79 -19.25 -3.88
N ASP A 41 -5.87 -19.16 -3.10
CA ASP A 41 -5.80 -18.78 -1.68
C ASP A 41 -5.50 -20.00 -0.79
N ALA A 42 -4.23 -20.14 -0.40
CA ALA A 42 -3.76 -21.20 0.49
C ALA A 42 -4.36 -21.09 1.92
N TRP A 43 -4.93 -19.95 2.32
CA TRP A 43 -5.51 -19.79 3.66
C TRP A 43 -6.79 -20.63 3.83
N SER A 44 -7.54 -20.83 2.75
CA SER A 44 -8.70 -21.73 2.72
C SER A 44 -8.34 -23.21 2.98
N ALA A 45 -7.06 -23.59 2.93
CA ALA A 45 -6.60 -24.97 3.13
C ALA A 45 -6.29 -25.32 4.59
N GLN A 46 -6.21 -24.35 5.51
CA GLN A 46 -5.93 -24.61 6.93
C GLN A 46 -7.14 -25.12 7.73
N GLY A 47 -8.35 -25.07 7.15
CA GLY A 47 -9.60 -25.36 7.87
C GLY A 47 -9.96 -26.84 8.05
N GLN A 48 -9.24 -27.80 7.45
CA GLN A 48 -9.63 -29.22 7.50
C GLN A 48 -8.45 -30.13 7.88
N SER A 49 -8.58 -30.77 9.05
CA SER A 49 -7.70 -31.77 9.67
C SER A 49 -6.24 -31.34 9.91
N ALA A 50 -5.92 -30.99 11.16
CA ALA A 50 -4.57 -30.68 11.63
C ALA A 50 -3.64 -31.91 11.73
N ASP A 51 -4.16 -33.12 11.49
CA ASP A 51 -3.42 -34.36 11.67
C ASP A 51 -3.04 -34.98 10.31
N GLY A 52 -1.77 -34.85 9.95
CA GLY A 52 -1.21 -35.45 8.73
C GLY A 52 0.11 -34.83 8.28
N LEU A 53 0.90 -35.61 7.52
CA LEU A 53 2.19 -35.16 6.98
C LEU A 53 2.05 -34.00 5.99
N VAL A 54 0.93 -33.96 5.25
CA VAL A 54 0.63 -32.93 4.25
C VAL A 54 0.37 -31.56 4.89
N PRO A 55 -0.62 -31.35 5.80
CA PRO A 55 -0.80 -30.07 6.48
C PRO A 55 0.45 -29.56 7.21
N ALA A 56 1.22 -30.46 7.83
CA ALA A 56 2.49 -30.13 8.48
C ALA A 56 3.55 -29.61 7.48
N MET A 57 3.68 -30.25 6.31
CA MET A 57 4.55 -29.77 5.24
C MET A 57 4.11 -28.40 4.70
N PHE A 58 2.81 -28.17 4.50
CA PHE A 58 2.30 -26.86 4.04
C PHE A 58 2.57 -25.75 5.05
N SER A 59 2.34 -26.02 6.32
CA SER A 59 2.67 -25.08 7.40
C SER A 59 4.17 -24.75 7.38
N LEU A 60 5.03 -25.77 7.31
CA LEU A 60 6.48 -25.60 7.22
C LEU A 60 6.90 -24.77 5.99
N MET A 61 6.28 -25.00 4.83
CA MET A 61 6.55 -24.26 3.60
C MET A 61 6.12 -22.80 3.69
N GLY A 62 4.95 -22.53 4.27
CA GLY A 62 4.50 -21.16 4.53
C GLY A 62 5.46 -20.40 5.44
N TRP A 63 5.98 -21.07 6.48
CA TRP A 63 7.03 -20.51 7.33
C TRP A 63 8.37 -20.32 6.60
N ALA A 64 8.79 -21.30 5.80
CA ALA A 64 10.03 -21.22 5.01
C ALA A 64 9.99 -20.08 3.98
N ALA A 65 8.84 -19.86 3.33
CA ALA A 65 8.65 -18.74 2.40
C ALA A 65 8.75 -17.39 3.11
N LYS A 66 8.05 -17.22 4.25
CA LYS A 66 8.15 -16.01 5.08
C LYS A 66 9.60 -15.74 5.50
N TYR A 67 10.30 -16.79 5.92
CA TYR A 67 11.70 -16.72 6.30
C TYR A 67 12.60 -16.31 5.14
N ALA A 68 12.42 -16.91 3.96
CA ALA A 68 13.17 -16.58 2.75
C ALA A 68 12.97 -15.12 2.33
N VAL A 69 11.76 -14.58 2.44
CA VAL A 69 11.46 -13.17 2.16
C VAL A 69 12.23 -12.24 3.11
N VAL A 70 12.25 -12.55 4.41
CA VAL A 70 13.00 -11.76 5.40
C VAL A 70 14.51 -11.80 5.10
N VAL A 71 15.05 -12.97 4.78
CA VAL A 71 16.47 -13.13 4.38
C VAL A 71 16.76 -12.31 3.12
N ALA A 72 15.92 -12.43 2.08
CA ALA A 72 16.08 -11.68 0.84
C ALA A 72 16.04 -10.18 1.08
N PHE A 73 15.14 -9.69 1.93
CA PHE A 73 15.05 -8.29 2.30
C PHE A 73 16.32 -7.80 3.01
N ILE A 74 16.83 -8.55 3.99
CA ILE A 74 18.07 -8.22 4.70
C ILE A 74 19.24 -8.17 3.73
N LEU A 75 19.36 -9.16 2.82
CA LEU A 75 20.41 -9.18 1.82
C LEU A 75 20.31 -7.97 0.87
N LEU A 76 19.11 -7.66 0.36
CA LEU A 76 18.89 -6.49 -0.49
C LEU A 76 19.26 -5.20 0.24
N PHE A 77 18.94 -5.09 1.53
CA PHE A 77 19.28 -3.93 2.34
C PHE A 77 20.79 -3.81 2.57
N VAL A 78 21.47 -4.90 2.92
CA VAL A 78 22.93 -4.91 3.15
C VAL A 78 23.68 -4.59 1.86
N TYR A 79 23.26 -5.16 0.73
CA TYR A 79 23.91 -4.95 -0.57
C TYR A 79 23.35 -3.77 -1.37
N ARG A 80 22.50 -2.92 -0.79
CA ARG A 80 21.79 -1.83 -1.50
C ARG A 80 22.71 -0.92 -2.30
N GLN A 81 23.92 -0.64 -1.79
CA GLN A 81 24.91 0.21 -2.44
C GLN A 81 25.57 -0.47 -3.66
N HIS A 82 25.55 -1.80 -3.69
CA HIS A 82 26.13 -2.62 -4.73
C HIS A 82 25.10 -3.11 -5.76
N LEU A 83 23.80 -2.93 -5.54
CA LEU A 83 22.73 -3.42 -6.43
C LEU A 83 22.88 -2.92 -7.87
N ALA A 84 23.22 -1.65 -8.07
CA ALA A 84 23.41 -1.11 -9.41
C ALA A 84 24.63 -1.72 -10.12
N ALA A 85 25.71 -2.00 -9.38
CA ALA A 85 26.90 -2.65 -9.92
C ALA A 85 26.65 -4.14 -10.20
N ALA A 86 25.93 -4.83 -9.31
CA ALA A 86 25.51 -6.21 -9.49
C ALA A 86 24.56 -6.36 -10.69
N GLY A 87 23.58 -5.46 -10.83
CA GLY A 87 22.68 -5.42 -11.98
C GLY A 87 23.42 -5.22 -13.30
N ARG A 88 24.42 -4.32 -13.34
CA ARG A 88 25.32 -4.15 -14.48
C ARG A 88 26.09 -5.44 -14.82
N ALA A 89 26.68 -6.07 -13.81
CA ALA A 89 27.47 -7.28 -14.00
C ALA A 89 26.61 -8.46 -14.50
N ILE A 90 25.39 -8.59 -13.96
CA ILE A 90 24.41 -9.58 -14.41
C ILE A 90 23.97 -9.28 -15.83
N ALA A 91 23.50 -8.06 -16.11
CA ALA A 91 23.04 -7.64 -17.44
C ALA A 91 24.12 -7.84 -18.51
N GLY A 92 25.37 -7.45 -18.21
CA GLY A 92 26.51 -7.65 -19.12
C GLY A 92 26.92 -9.12 -19.30
N GLY A 93 26.56 -10.01 -18.38
CA GLY A 93 26.83 -11.44 -18.44
C GLY A 93 25.75 -12.29 -19.13
N LEU A 94 24.59 -11.70 -19.43
CA LEU A 94 23.45 -12.36 -20.07
C LEU A 94 23.72 -12.61 -21.55
N GLN A 95 23.75 -13.88 -21.94
CA GLN A 95 23.84 -14.30 -23.34
C GLN A 95 22.44 -14.62 -23.88
N PRO A 96 22.01 -14.06 -25.03
CA PRO A 96 20.63 -14.22 -25.53
C PRO A 96 20.19 -15.68 -25.70
N ALA A 97 21.05 -16.54 -26.24
CA ALA A 97 20.73 -17.96 -26.46
C ALA A 97 20.52 -18.71 -25.13
N ARG A 98 21.37 -18.43 -24.14
CA ARG A 98 21.25 -19.01 -22.80
C ARG A 98 20.01 -18.50 -22.08
N PHE A 99 19.77 -17.19 -22.16
CA PHE A 99 18.58 -16.57 -21.60
C PHE A 99 17.32 -17.25 -22.16
N ALA A 100 17.20 -17.36 -23.48
CA ALA A 100 16.06 -17.99 -24.13
C ALA A 100 15.86 -19.46 -23.67
N LEU A 101 16.93 -20.24 -23.58
CA LEU A 101 16.86 -21.63 -23.13
C LEU A 101 16.35 -21.78 -21.70
N PHE A 102 17.00 -21.12 -20.74
CA PHE A 102 16.61 -21.23 -19.33
C PHE A 102 15.27 -20.55 -19.05
N PHE A 103 14.95 -19.48 -19.78
CA PHE A 103 13.67 -18.80 -19.65
C PHE A 103 12.52 -19.65 -20.18
N ALA A 104 12.70 -20.32 -21.33
CA ALA A 104 11.73 -21.29 -21.83
C ALA A 104 11.55 -22.48 -20.86
N ALA A 105 12.65 -23.00 -20.30
CA ALA A 105 12.59 -24.05 -19.28
C ALA A 105 11.86 -23.59 -18.01
N HIS A 106 12.12 -22.36 -17.56
CA HIS A 106 11.45 -21.74 -16.42
C HIS A 106 9.94 -21.60 -16.66
N LEU A 107 9.53 -21.11 -17.84
CA LEU A 107 8.11 -21.03 -18.22
C LEU A 107 7.44 -22.42 -18.27
N ALA A 108 8.15 -23.44 -18.75
CA ALA A 108 7.65 -24.82 -18.75
C ALA A 108 7.49 -25.38 -17.33
N ALA A 109 8.47 -25.12 -16.44
CA ALA A 109 8.39 -25.48 -15.04
C ALA A 109 7.25 -24.74 -14.32
N TYR A 110 7.05 -23.45 -14.63
CA TYR A 110 5.94 -22.66 -14.12
C TYR A 110 4.58 -23.17 -14.61
N ALA A 111 4.45 -23.56 -15.87
CA ALA A 111 3.24 -24.20 -16.38
C ALA A 111 2.95 -25.53 -15.66
N CYS A 112 3.99 -26.33 -15.39
CA CYS A 112 3.88 -27.53 -14.56
C CYS A 112 3.45 -27.20 -13.12
N LEU A 113 4.02 -26.14 -12.53
CA LEU A 113 3.62 -25.65 -11.21
C LEU A 113 2.14 -25.26 -11.20
N LEU A 114 1.65 -24.54 -12.20
CA LEU A 114 0.22 -24.19 -12.31
C LEU A 114 -0.67 -25.43 -12.42
N ALA A 115 -0.28 -26.41 -13.24
CA ALA A 115 -1.01 -27.67 -13.36
C ALA A 115 -1.06 -28.42 -12.03
N MET A 116 0.08 -28.56 -11.34
CA MET A 116 0.13 -29.18 -10.02
C MET A 116 -0.65 -28.37 -8.98
N THR A 117 -0.64 -27.04 -9.07
CA THR A 117 -1.40 -26.16 -8.16
C THR A 117 -2.90 -26.40 -8.33
N ALA A 118 -3.40 -26.50 -9.55
CA ALA A 118 -4.81 -26.82 -9.82
C ALA A 118 -5.22 -28.21 -9.28
N LEU A 119 -4.31 -29.20 -9.33
CA LEU A 119 -4.55 -30.54 -8.78
C LEU A 119 -4.51 -30.58 -7.24
N VAL A 120 -3.65 -29.77 -6.64
CA VAL A 120 -3.50 -29.66 -5.19
C VAL A 120 -4.60 -28.79 -4.57
N PHE A 121 -5.07 -27.79 -5.29
CA PHE A 121 -6.10 -26.84 -4.87
C PHE A 121 -7.32 -26.89 -5.82
N PRO A 122 -8.06 -28.02 -5.85
CA PRO A 122 -9.27 -28.10 -6.65
C PRO A 122 -10.33 -27.11 -6.11
N PRO A 123 -11.15 -26.51 -6.99
CA PRO A 123 -12.25 -25.66 -6.56
C PRO A 123 -13.33 -26.48 -5.80
N GLY A 124 -13.82 -25.93 -4.68
CA GLY A 124 -14.84 -26.54 -3.82
C GLY A 124 -14.29 -27.41 -2.67
N ASP A 125 -15.18 -28.19 -2.05
CA ASP A 125 -14.89 -29.02 -0.86
C ASP A 125 -14.22 -30.37 -1.18
N ALA A 126 -13.86 -30.62 -2.45
CA ALA A 126 -13.26 -31.87 -2.94
C ALA A 126 -11.77 -32.03 -2.57
N ARG A 127 -11.32 -31.45 -1.46
CA ARG A 127 -9.91 -31.45 -1.02
C ARG A 127 -9.53 -32.68 -0.20
N ALA A 128 -10.53 -33.42 0.31
CA ALA A 128 -10.31 -34.67 1.02
C ALA A 128 -9.84 -35.76 0.03
N GLY A 129 -8.57 -36.18 0.15
CA GLY A 129 -8.04 -37.33 -0.61
C GLY A 129 -7.03 -37.00 -1.71
N VAL A 130 -6.48 -35.78 -1.78
CA VAL A 130 -5.37 -35.47 -2.70
C VAL A 130 -4.15 -36.36 -2.39
N PRO A 131 -3.66 -37.19 -3.33
CA PRO A 131 -2.49 -38.04 -3.10
C PRO A 131 -1.24 -37.24 -2.74
N GLY A 132 -0.45 -37.75 -1.79
CA GLY A 132 0.86 -37.20 -1.38
C GLY A 132 1.83 -36.94 -2.55
N LEU A 133 1.70 -37.72 -3.63
CA LEU A 133 2.50 -37.57 -4.84
C LEU A 133 2.28 -36.22 -5.55
N TYR A 134 1.05 -35.68 -5.55
CA TYR A 134 0.79 -34.37 -6.18
C TYR A 134 1.41 -33.23 -5.38
N TYR A 135 1.46 -33.36 -4.05
CA TYR A 135 2.17 -32.41 -3.21
C TYR A 135 3.70 -32.46 -3.43
N ALA A 136 4.26 -33.65 -3.57
CA ALA A 136 5.68 -33.80 -3.93
C ALA A 136 5.99 -33.25 -5.33
N GLY A 137 5.11 -33.52 -6.31
CA GLY A 137 5.21 -32.98 -7.67
C GLY A 137 5.10 -31.46 -7.71
N TRP A 138 4.18 -30.90 -6.92
CA TRP A 138 4.03 -29.45 -6.75
C TRP A 138 5.30 -28.81 -6.16
N LEU A 139 5.86 -29.38 -5.08
CA LEU A 139 7.10 -28.90 -4.49
C LEU A 139 8.28 -28.99 -5.48
N ALA A 140 8.40 -30.10 -6.21
CA ALA A 140 9.43 -30.26 -7.23
C ALA A 140 9.30 -29.22 -8.35
N ALA A 141 8.07 -28.95 -8.81
CA ALA A 141 7.80 -27.91 -9.78
C ALA A 141 8.15 -26.52 -9.25
N ALA A 142 7.79 -26.20 -8.00
CA ALA A 142 8.12 -24.92 -7.37
C ALA A 142 9.64 -24.70 -7.26
N LEU A 143 10.37 -25.72 -6.82
CA LEU A 143 11.84 -25.69 -6.74
C LEU A 143 12.47 -25.56 -8.14
N ALA A 144 11.92 -26.27 -9.14
CA ALA A 144 12.38 -26.17 -10.52
C ALA A 144 12.15 -24.77 -11.09
N THR A 145 10.97 -24.17 -10.90
CA THR A 145 10.65 -22.80 -11.34
C THR A 145 11.64 -21.80 -10.76
N GLY A 146 11.85 -21.81 -9.44
CA GLY A 146 12.80 -20.90 -8.78
C GLY A 146 14.25 -21.15 -9.18
N GLY A 147 14.67 -22.42 -9.25
CA GLY A 147 16.03 -22.80 -9.65
C GLY A 147 16.35 -22.41 -11.10
N LEU A 148 15.44 -22.68 -12.04
CA LEU A 148 15.60 -22.29 -13.44
C LEU A 148 15.59 -20.77 -13.60
N TRP A 149 14.77 -20.05 -12.83
CA TRP A 149 14.82 -18.59 -12.78
C TRP A 149 16.19 -18.08 -12.32
N CYS A 150 16.75 -18.65 -11.25
CA CYS A 150 18.11 -18.30 -10.82
C CYS A 150 19.15 -18.54 -11.92
N LEU A 151 18.99 -19.60 -12.72
CA LEU A 151 19.88 -19.91 -13.86
C LEU A 151 19.67 -19.01 -15.08
N VAL A 152 18.51 -18.37 -15.22
CA VAL A 152 18.28 -17.27 -16.19
C VAL A 152 19.16 -16.08 -15.82
N VAL A 153 19.17 -15.70 -14.54
CA VAL A 153 19.78 -14.45 -14.06
C VAL A 153 21.28 -14.61 -13.77
N VAL A 154 21.71 -15.73 -13.19
CA VAL A 154 23.08 -15.92 -12.67
C VAL A 154 23.68 -17.23 -13.17
N ARG A 155 25.01 -17.29 -13.38
CA ARG A 155 25.70 -18.58 -13.66
C ARG A 155 25.81 -19.40 -12.39
N TRP A 156 25.69 -20.73 -12.49
CA TRP A 156 25.88 -21.61 -11.33
C TRP A 156 27.21 -21.37 -10.61
N SER A 157 28.31 -21.20 -11.37
CA SER A 157 29.62 -20.85 -10.79
C SER A 157 29.60 -19.54 -10.02
N GLN A 158 28.99 -18.49 -10.57
CA GLN A 158 28.86 -17.18 -9.91
C GLN A 158 28.00 -17.26 -8.65
N LEU A 159 26.96 -18.11 -8.65
CA LEU A 159 26.13 -18.34 -7.48
C LEU A 159 26.94 -19.04 -6.37
N VAL A 160 27.69 -20.09 -6.72
CA VAL A 160 28.56 -20.81 -5.78
C VAL A 160 29.65 -19.89 -5.23
N ASP A 161 30.31 -19.11 -6.08
CA ASP A 161 31.33 -18.14 -5.67
C ASP A 161 30.76 -17.06 -4.75
N PHE A 162 29.53 -16.59 -5.02
CA PHE A 162 28.83 -15.64 -4.16
C PHE A 162 28.48 -16.25 -2.80
N LEU A 163 27.90 -17.46 -2.78
CA LEU A 163 27.56 -18.16 -1.54
C LEU A 163 28.81 -18.45 -0.70
N ALA A 164 29.90 -18.88 -1.32
CA ALA A 164 31.17 -19.15 -0.66
C ALA A 164 31.87 -17.87 -0.18
N GLY A 165 31.84 -16.79 -0.97
CA GLY A 165 32.45 -15.52 -0.63
C GLY A 165 31.69 -14.71 0.43
N GLN A 166 30.37 -14.92 0.55
CA GLN A 166 29.49 -14.13 1.41
C GLN A 166 28.80 -14.96 2.51
N TRP A 167 29.30 -16.17 2.80
CA TRP A 167 28.66 -17.11 3.74
C TRP A 167 28.40 -16.50 5.13
N ARG A 168 29.25 -15.57 5.59
CA ARG A 168 29.06 -14.85 6.87
C ARG A 168 27.85 -13.93 6.84
N VAL A 169 27.64 -13.20 5.74
CA VAL A 169 26.49 -12.31 5.56
C VAL A 169 25.20 -13.12 5.43
N LEU A 170 25.27 -14.24 4.71
CA LEU A 170 24.17 -15.19 4.61
C LEU A 170 23.81 -15.78 5.98
N LEU A 171 24.81 -16.22 6.76
CA LEU A 171 24.59 -16.73 8.11
C LEU A 171 23.95 -15.67 9.01
N LEU A 172 24.42 -14.42 8.97
CA LEU A 172 23.83 -13.32 9.74
C LEU A 172 22.39 -13.02 9.31
N ALA A 173 22.10 -13.02 8.00
CA ALA A 173 20.75 -12.82 7.49
C ALA A 173 19.80 -13.96 7.89
N LEU A 174 20.28 -15.21 7.86
CA LEU A 174 19.55 -16.38 8.37
C LEU A 174 19.27 -16.22 9.87
N LEU A 175 20.29 -15.94 10.69
CA LEU A 175 20.12 -15.76 12.13
C LEU A 175 19.13 -14.62 12.45
N ALA A 176 19.21 -13.50 11.75
CA ALA A 176 18.28 -12.39 11.90
C ALA A 176 16.85 -12.78 11.50
N ALA A 177 16.66 -13.54 10.41
CA ALA A 177 15.36 -14.07 10.03
C ALA A 177 14.80 -15.05 11.08
N ALA A 178 15.66 -15.86 11.71
CA ALA A 178 15.27 -16.75 12.81
C ALA A 178 14.79 -15.96 14.03
N VAL A 179 15.47 -14.87 14.38
CA VAL A 179 15.01 -13.96 15.44
C VAL A 179 13.65 -13.37 15.10
N VAL A 180 13.42 -12.93 13.85
CA VAL A 180 12.12 -12.41 13.40
C VAL A 180 11.02 -13.47 13.51
N VAL A 181 11.29 -14.71 13.13
CA VAL A 181 10.31 -15.81 13.25
C VAL A 181 10.03 -16.15 14.72
N VAL A 182 11.05 -16.24 15.57
CA VAL A 182 10.88 -16.46 17.01
C VAL A 182 10.05 -15.34 17.62
N PHE A 183 10.32 -14.08 17.25
CA PHE A 183 9.54 -12.94 17.71
C PHE A 183 8.09 -12.98 17.21
N SER A 184 7.86 -13.42 15.97
CA SER A 184 6.52 -13.63 15.42
C SER A 184 5.73 -14.70 16.20
N LEU A 185 6.36 -15.83 16.52
CA LEU A 185 5.76 -16.88 17.35
C LEU A 185 5.52 -16.42 18.79
N ALA A 186 6.47 -15.69 19.38
CA ALA A 186 6.30 -15.10 20.71
C ALA A 186 5.15 -14.08 20.73
N SER A 187 4.99 -13.29 19.66
CA SER A 187 3.87 -12.36 19.49
C SER A 187 2.52 -13.07 19.46
N GLN A 188 2.43 -14.29 18.91
CA GLN A 188 1.20 -15.09 18.94
C GLN A 188 0.82 -15.55 20.35
N ARG A 189 1.78 -15.74 21.26
CA ARG A 189 1.49 -16.00 22.69
C ARG A 189 1.17 -14.72 23.46
N GLY A 190 1.81 -13.61 23.10
CA GLY A 190 1.50 -12.28 23.66
C GLY A 190 0.09 -11.80 23.32
N TRP A 191 -0.49 -12.30 22.22
CA TRP A 191 -1.86 -12.01 21.79
C TRP A 191 -2.89 -12.31 22.87
N ASP A 192 -2.86 -13.48 23.51
CA ASP A 192 -3.89 -13.85 24.49
C ASP A 192 -3.85 -12.98 25.74
N LEU A 193 -2.65 -12.66 26.22
CA LEU A 193 -2.46 -11.75 27.34
C LEU A 193 -2.95 -10.33 26.99
N LEU A 194 -2.53 -9.81 25.83
CA LEU A 194 -2.87 -8.44 25.45
C LEU A 194 -4.35 -8.30 25.12
N SER A 195 -4.95 -9.27 24.43
CA SER A 195 -6.39 -9.29 24.14
C SER A 195 -7.23 -9.41 25.41
N GLY A 196 -6.82 -10.21 26.40
CA GLY A 196 -7.48 -10.28 27.70
C GLY A 196 -7.41 -8.95 28.48
N ALA A 197 -6.24 -8.29 28.46
CA ALA A 197 -6.07 -6.98 29.08
C ALA A 197 -6.91 -5.90 28.37
N THR A 198 -6.92 -5.90 27.04
CA THR A 198 -7.73 -5.00 26.22
C THR A 198 -9.23 -5.22 26.45
N PHE A 199 -9.67 -6.48 26.50
CA PHE A 199 -11.05 -6.85 26.85
C PHE A 199 -11.44 -6.26 28.20
N SER A 200 -10.59 -6.43 29.22
CA SER A 200 -10.85 -5.93 30.58
C SER A 200 -10.94 -4.41 30.62
N LEU A 201 -10.06 -3.71 29.89
CA LEU A 201 -10.08 -2.26 29.77
C LEU A 201 -11.38 -1.79 29.08
N ALA A 202 -11.74 -2.39 27.94
CA ALA A 202 -12.96 -2.05 27.22
C ALA A 202 -14.22 -2.33 28.07
N ALA A 203 -14.27 -3.45 28.78
CA ALA A 203 -15.35 -3.80 29.70
C ALA A 203 -15.48 -2.78 30.84
N SER A 204 -14.36 -2.34 31.41
CA SER A 204 -14.35 -1.30 32.45
C SER A 204 -14.89 0.03 31.93
N LEU A 205 -14.52 0.41 30.71
CA LEU A 205 -15.03 1.64 30.07
C LEU A 205 -16.53 1.53 29.77
N LEU A 206 -17.01 0.39 29.25
CA LEU A 206 -18.44 0.18 28.99
C LEU A 206 -19.27 0.11 30.27
N HIS A 207 -18.71 -0.43 31.35
CA HIS A 207 -19.35 -0.41 32.66
C HIS A 207 -19.61 1.03 33.15
N LEU A 208 -18.70 1.97 32.83
CA LEU A 208 -18.91 3.40 33.11
C LEU A 208 -19.96 4.05 32.19
N VAL A 209 -20.20 3.49 31.00
CA VAL A 209 -21.20 4.00 30.05
C VAL A 209 -22.59 3.54 30.45
N ASN A 210 -22.81 2.24 30.58
CA ASN A 210 -24.07 1.67 31.01
C ASN A 210 -23.86 0.28 31.64
N PRO A 211 -23.92 0.17 32.98
CA PRO A 211 -23.68 -1.09 33.67
C PRO A 211 -24.83 -2.09 33.49
N ASP A 212 -26.06 -1.63 33.32
CA ASP A 212 -27.26 -2.48 33.27
C ASP A 212 -27.39 -3.26 31.95
N LEU A 213 -26.87 -2.68 30.86
CA LEU A 213 -26.91 -3.26 29.53
C LEU A 213 -25.63 -4.04 29.18
N LEU A 214 -24.63 -4.07 30.06
CA LEU A 214 -23.33 -4.64 29.80
C LEU A 214 -23.40 -6.17 29.71
N PHE A 215 -23.02 -6.71 28.55
CA PHE A 215 -22.87 -8.14 28.32
C PHE A 215 -21.40 -8.52 28.22
N LEU A 216 -20.97 -9.53 29.00
CA LEU A 216 -19.59 -10.02 29.03
C LEU A 216 -19.57 -11.54 28.96
N TYR A 217 -18.82 -12.07 27.99
CA TYR A 217 -18.50 -13.50 27.92
C TYR A 217 -16.99 -13.67 27.68
N PRO A 218 -16.17 -13.62 28.75
CA PRO A 218 -14.71 -13.55 28.67
C PRO A 218 -14.04 -14.73 27.97
N GLU A 219 -14.60 -15.94 28.09
CA GLU A 219 -14.02 -17.17 27.50
C GLU A 219 -13.91 -17.09 25.98
N LYS A 220 -14.92 -16.50 25.32
CA LYS A 220 -14.88 -16.21 23.87
C LYS A 220 -14.54 -14.75 23.56
N LYS A 221 -14.14 -13.96 24.56
CA LYS A 221 -13.84 -12.53 24.45
C LYS A 221 -14.99 -11.74 23.77
N LEU A 222 -16.24 -12.08 24.10
CA LEU A 222 -17.42 -11.35 23.61
C LEU A 222 -17.79 -10.24 24.59
N ILE A 223 -17.97 -9.05 24.06
CA ILE A 223 -18.29 -7.83 24.80
C ILE A 223 -19.43 -7.11 24.08
N GLY A 224 -20.42 -6.63 24.83
CA GLY A 224 -21.61 -6.03 24.23
C GLY A 224 -22.33 -5.05 25.14
N LEU A 225 -23.23 -4.28 24.53
CA LEU A 225 -24.22 -3.44 25.18
C LEU A 225 -25.58 -3.73 24.55
N GLY A 226 -26.55 -4.16 25.36
CA GLY A 226 -27.91 -4.43 24.90
C GLY A 226 -27.96 -5.49 23.79
N ASP A 227 -28.40 -5.07 22.61
CA ASP A 227 -28.57 -5.89 21.41
C ASP A 227 -27.32 -5.97 20.52
N PHE A 228 -26.26 -5.20 20.81
CA PHE A 228 -25.03 -5.20 20.04
C PHE A 228 -23.90 -5.93 20.79
N ILE A 229 -23.42 -7.02 20.21
CA ILE A 229 -22.34 -7.86 20.76
C ILE A 229 -21.23 -7.98 19.72
N ALA A 230 -19.98 -7.79 20.16
CA ALA A 230 -18.79 -7.90 19.32
C ALA A 230 -17.77 -8.87 19.94
N GLU A 231 -17.02 -9.57 19.07
CA GLU A 231 -15.90 -10.41 19.46
C GLU A 231 -14.57 -9.64 19.36
N VAL A 232 -13.74 -9.73 20.40
CA VAL A 232 -12.38 -9.17 20.38
C VAL A 232 -11.41 -10.16 19.71
N GLY A 233 -11.44 -10.21 18.38
CA GLY A 233 -10.57 -11.06 17.54
C GLY A 233 -9.16 -10.50 17.30
N PRO A 234 -8.26 -11.27 16.62
CA PRO A 234 -6.82 -10.96 16.41
C PRO A 234 -6.42 -9.52 15.99
N PRO A 235 -7.21 -8.78 15.20
CA PRO A 235 -6.91 -7.36 14.89
C PRO A 235 -7.17 -6.39 16.06
N CYS A 236 -7.95 -6.82 17.06
CA CYS A 236 -8.47 -5.96 18.14
C CYS A 236 -7.62 -5.98 19.42
N SER A 237 -6.58 -6.82 19.59
CA SER A 237 -5.78 -6.80 20.84
C SER A 237 -5.02 -5.51 21.05
N GLY A 238 -4.67 -4.81 19.97
CA GLY A 238 -3.73 -3.71 20.00
C GLY A 238 -2.30 -4.07 19.59
N LEU A 239 -1.98 -5.36 19.32
CA LEU A 239 -0.64 -5.75 18.83
C LEU A 239 -0.28 -5.08 17.51
N GLU A 240 -1.23 -4.99 16.57
CA GLU A 240 -1.01 -4.33 15.27
C GLU A 240 -0.67 -2.84 15.45
N GLY A 241 -1.45 -2.13 16.29
CA GLY A 241 -1.19 -0.72 16.62
C GLY A 241 0.17 -0.51 17.28
N ILE A 242 0.54 -1.37 18.25
CA ILE A 242 1.87 -1.35 18.89
C ILE A 242 2.97 -1.56 17.85
N GLY A 243 2.79 -2.54 16.95
CA GLY A 243 3.74 -2.82 15.87
C GLY A 243 3.95 -1.62 14.94
N LEU A 244 2.86 -1.01 14.46
CA LEU A 244 2.90 0.18 13.59
C LEU A 244 3.58 1.37 14.28
N VAL A 245 3.19 1.68 15.52
CA VAL A 245 3.82 2.78 16.29
C VAL A 245 5.30 2.48 16.57
N THR A 246 5.65 1.23 16.86
CA THR A 246 7.05 0.82 17.07
C THR A 246 7.88 1.04 15.81
N VAL A 247 7.40 0.61 14.64
CA VAL A 247 8.09 0.84 13.36
C VAL A 247 8.24 2.34 13.09
N PHE A 248 7.17 3.11 13.32
CA PHE A 248 7.19 4.56 13.16
C PHE A 248 8.23 5.24 14.07
N VAL A 249 8.21 4.92 15.37
CA VAL A 249 9.18 5.43 16.35
C VAL A 249 10.59 5.03 15.95
N GLY A 250 10.82 3.78 15.56
CA GLY A 250 12.13 3.32 15.11
C GLY A 250 12.65 4.11 13.91
N LEU A 251 11.79 4.37 12.93
CA LEU A 251 12.13 5.19 11.77
C LEU A 251 12.44 6.64 12.18
N TYR A 252 11.60 7.24 13.03
CA TYR A 252 11.81 8.60 13.53
C TYR A 252 13.14 8.72 14.30
N LEU A 253 13.42 7.79 15.21
CA LEU A 253 14.68 7.74 15.96
C LEU A 253 15.89 7.60 15.03
N TYR A 254 15.77 6.80 13.97
CA TYR A 254 16.84 6.61 12.99
C TYR A 254 17.10 7.87 12.15
N LEU A 255 16.04 8.55 11.71
CA LEU A 255 16.12 9.77 10.90
C LEU A 255 16.61 10.98 11.70
N GLU A 256 16.14 11.14 12.94
CA GLU A 256 16.50 12.25 13.84
C GLU A 256 17.60 11.89 14.84
N ARG A 257 18.40 10.86 14.56
CA ARG A 257 19.37 10.30 15.52
C ARG A 257 20.42 11.32 16.00
N ASP A 258 20.75 12.28 15.16
CA ASP A 258 21.75 13.31 15.46
C ASP A 258 21.16 14.44 16.33
N SER A 259 19.85 14.66 16.20
CA SER A 259 19.05 15.65 16.92
C SER A 259 18.60 15.17 18.31
N LEU A 260 18.42 13.86 18.47
CA LEU A 260 17.83 13.23 19.66
C LEU A 260 18.87 12.84 20.74
N ARG A 261 18.43 12.82 22.00
CA ARG A 261 19.23 12.43 23.17
C ARG A 261 19.12 10.94 23.44
N PHE A 262 20.08 10.15 22.99
CA PHE A 262 20.22 8.75 23.40
C PHE A 262 20.91 8.63 24.77
N PRO A 263 20.49 7.67 25.63
CA PRO A 263 19.48 6.64 25.40
C PRO A 263 18.03 7.09 25.68
N ARG A 264 17.80 8.32 26.17
CA ARG A 264 16.47 8.81 26.61
C ARG A 264 15.39 8.72 25.52
N ALA A 265 15.76 8.96 24.27
CA ALA A 265 14.87 8.83 23.11
C ALA A 265 14.25 7.43 22.96
N LEU A 266 14.89 6.37 23.49
CA LEU A 266 14.33 5.02 23.48
C LEU A 266 13.07 4.88 24.32
N ALA A 267 12.81 5.78 25.28
CA ALA A 267 11.56 5.77 26.05
C ALA A 267 10.31 6.09 25.22
N LEU A 268 10.47 6.60 23.99
CA LEU A 268 9.37 6.79 23.05
C LEU A 268 8.73 5.46 22.60
N PHE A 269 9.49 4.35 22.61
CA PHE A 269 8.94 3.02 22.28
C PHE A 269 7.87 2.56 23.29
N PRO A 270 8.19 2.38 24.60
CA PRO A 270 7.19 1.93 25.57
C PRO A 270 6.07 2.96 25.75
N LEU A 271 6.36 4.26 25.64
CA LEU A 271 5.33 5.30 25.72
C LEU A 271 4.34 5.21 24.55
N GLY A 272 4.85 5.14 23.31
CA GLY A 272 4.01 5.00 22.13
C GLY A 272 3.16 3.73 22.17
N ALA A 273 3.77 2.61 22.56
CA ALA A 273 3.08 1.32 22.73
C ALA A 273 1.98 1.37 23.80
N ALA A 274 2.23 2.01 24.95
CA ALA A 274 1.24 2.13 26.01
C ALA A 274 0.05 3.01 25.56
N VAL A 275 0.32 4.17 24.96
CA VAL A 275 -0.73 5.10 24.53
C VAL A 275 -1.60 4.49 23.43
N ILE A 276 -1.01 3.86 22.41
CA ILE A 276 -1.79 3.24 21.32
C ILE A 276 -2.62 2.06 21.84
N TRP A 277 -2.11 1.29 22.79
CA TRP A 277 -2.84 0.20 23.42
C TRP A 277 -4.03 0.69 24.26
N LEU A 278 -3.83 1.74 25.07
CA LEU A 278 -4.91 2.36 25.85
C LEU A 278 -6.02 2.90 24.94
N LEU A 279 -5.65 3.62 23.88
CA LEU A 279 -6.62 4.14 22.92
C LEU A 279 -7.32 3.02 22.13
N ASN A 280 -6.67 1.87 21.93
CA ASN A 280 -7.32 0.70 21.36
C ASN A 280 -8.42 0.14 22.29
N GLY A 281 -8.22 0.16 23.61
CA GLY A 281 -9.29 -0.15 24.58
C GLY A 281 -10.48 0.82 24.48
N VAL A 282 -10.19 2.12 24.37
CA VAL A 282 -11.21 3.16 24.13
C VAL A 282 -11.94 2.93 22.80
N ARG A 283 -11.22 2.57 21.73
CA ARG A 283 -11.78 2.26 20.41
C ARG A 283 -12.79 1.10 20.50
N ILE A 284 -12.48 0.01 21.21
CA ILE A 284 -13.42 -1.12 21.33
C ILE A 284 -14.67 -0.72 22.11
N ALA A 285 -14.51 -0.01 23.24
CA ALA A 285 -15.66 0.48 24.00
C ALA A 285 -16.53 1.43 23.15
N ALA A 286 -15.92 2.36 22.41
CA ALA A 286 -16.63 3.25 21.51
C ALA A 286 -17.33 2.49 20.38
N LEU A 287 -16.70 1.45 19.81
CA LEU A 287 -17.31 0.61 18.77
C LEU A 287 -18.59 -0.05 19.26
N VAL A 288 -18.56 -0.66 20.45
CA VAL A 288 -19.74 -1.31 21.05
C VAL A 288 -20.83 -0.28 21.37
N ALA A 289 -20.46 0.87 21.93
CA ALA A 289 -21.40 1.94 22.22
C ALA A 289 -22.06 2.52 20.95
N ILE A 290 -21.29 2.74 19.88
CA ILE A 290 -21.82 3.19 18.58
C ILE A 290 -22.73 2.13 17.98
N GLY A 291 -22.36 0.85 18.09
CA GLY A 291 -23.16 -0.26 17.56
C GLY A 291 -24.55 -0.34 18.19
N HIS A 292 -24.64 -0.11 19.51
CA HIS A 292 -25.89 -0.11 20.25
C HIS A 292 -26.68 1.21 20.10
N TYR A 293 -26.05 2.37 20.35
CA TYR A 293 -26.78 3.64 20.44
C TYR A 293 -27.01 4.35 19.11
N TRP A 294 -26.25 4.02 18.07
CA TRP A 294 -26.32 4.73 16.79
C TRP A 294 -26.59 3.80 15.61
N SER A 295 -25.65 2.93 15.27
CA SER A 295 -25.79 2.05 14.11
C SER A 295 -24.77 0.92 14.13
N PRO A 296 -25.22 -0.35 14.06
CA PRO A 296 -24.34 -1.50 13.85
C PRO A 296 -23.50 -1.39 12.57
N GLN A 297 -24.07 -0.81 11.50
CA GLN A 297 -23.40 -0.64 10.21
C GLN A 297 -22.27 0.39 10.29
N VAL A 298 -22.47 1.50 11.01
CA VAL A 298 -21.40 2.48 11.26
C VAL A 298 -20.31 1.88 12.14
N ALA A 299 -20.69 1.14 13.19
CA ALA A 299 -19.73 0.49 14.10
C ALA A 299 -18.80 -0.49 13.36
N ILE A 300 -19.34 -1.39 12.54
CA ILE A 300 -18.58 -2.46 11.87
C ILE A 300 -17.97 -1.97 10.54
N GLY A 301 -18.78 -1.34 9.68
CA GLY A 301 -18.37 -0.97 8.33
C GLY A 301 -17.52 0.30 8.25
N GLY A 302 -17.75 1.26 9.17
CA GLY A 302 -17.03 2.53 9.20
C GLY A 302 -15.99 2.60 10.32
N PHE A 303 -16.47 2.78 11.55
CA PHE A 303 -15.65 3.09 12.72
C PHE A 303 -14.58 2.03 12.99
N HIS A 304 -14.91 0.73 12.90
CA HIS A 304 -13.96 -0.34 13.19
C HIS A 304 -12.66 -0.21 12.38
N SER A 305 -12.74 -0.02 11.06
CA SER A 305 -11.57 0.06 10.20
C SER A 305 -10.84 1.41 10.32
N GLN A 306 -11.58 2.51 10.37
CA GLN A 306 -10.99 3.86 10.32
C GLN A 306 -10.43 4.33 11.66
N ALA A 307 -11.06 3.97 12.78
CA ALA A 307 -10.63 4.42 14.12
C ALA A 307 -9.21 3.94 14.45
N GLY A 308 -8.79 2.77 13.97
CA GLY A 308 -7.42 2.28 14.12
C GLY A 308 -6.40 3.23 13.47
N TRP A 309 -6.64 3.60 12.21
CA TRP A 309 -5.80 4.55 11.46
C TRP A 309 -5.79 5.95 12.06
N ILE A 310 -6.96 6.47 12.47
CA ILE A 310 -7.08 7.77 13.15
C ILE A 310 -6.21 7.75 14.41
N THR A 311 -6.34 6.72 15.23
CA THR A 311 -5.58 6.59 16.48
C THR A 311 -4.08 6.49 16.21
N PHE A 312 -3.67 5.69 15.22
CA PHE A 312 -2.27 5.58 14.81
C PHE A 312 -1.68 6.93 14.38
N ILE A 313 -2.40 7.70 13.56
CA ILE A 313 -1.97 9.04 13.11
C ILE A 313 -1.85 9.98 14.30
N LEU A 314 -2.86 10.04 15.17
CA LEU A 314 -2.86 10.91 16.34
C LEU A 314 -1.73 10.58 17.30
N VAL A 315 -1.48 9.30 17.59
CA VAL A 315 -0.37 8.86 18.43
C VAL A 315 0.97 9.19 17.78
N SER A 316 1.12 8.95 16.48
CA SER A 316 2.36 9.26 15.75
C SER A 316 2.66 10.77 15.78
N LEU A 317 1.66 11.62 15.52
CA LEU A 317 1.79 13.07 15.63
C LEU A 317 2.06 13.51 17.08
N GLY A 318 1.40 12.90 18.06
CA GLY A 318 1.64 13.15 19.48
C GLY A 318 3.06 12.81 19.92
N VAL A 319 3.59 11.67 19.44
CA VAL A 319 4.99 11.26 19.66
C VAL A 319 5.95 12.27 19.03
N LEU A 320 5.72 12.68 17.78
CA LEU A 320 6.53 13.70 17.12
C LEU A 320 6.49 15.02 17.89
N TRP A 321 5.30 15.45 18.29
CA TRP A 321 5.12 16.67 19.05
C TRP A 321 5.87 16.59 20.38
N LEU A 322 5.72 15.50 21.13
CA LEU A 322 6.35 15.30 22.42
C LEU A 322 7.88 15.26 22.30
N ALA A 323 8.39 14.48 21.34
CA ALA A 323 9.83 14.34 21.11
C ALA A 323 10.49 15.65 20.71
N ASN A 324 9.80 16.48 19.92
CA ASN A 324 10.32 17.75 19.45
C ASN A 324 10.17 18.90 20.46
N ASN A 325 9.16 18.86 21.34
CA ASN A 325 8.90 19.95 22.31
C ASN A 325 9.54 19.71 23.68
N LEU A 326 9.84 18.45 24.04
CA LEU A 326 10.49 18.17 25.32
C LEU A 326 12.02 18.09 25.19
N ARG A 327 12.70 18.96 25.94
CA ARG A 327 14.17 18.93 26.12
C ARG A 327 14.70 17.60 26.67
N PHE A 328 13.82 16.76 27.23
CA PHE A 328 14.16 15.41 27.66
C PHE A 328 14.63 14.55 26.48
N PHE A 329 13.96 14.68 25.33
CA PHE A 329 14.21 13.88 24.12
C PHE A 329 15.13 14.57 23.11
N HIS A 330 15.12 15.90 23.03
CA HIS A 330 15.83 16.65 21.99
C HIS A 330 17.10 17.37 22.51
N ARG A 331 18.18 17.41 21.71
CA ARG A 331 19.48 17.98 22.11
C ARG A 331 19.49 19.50 22.20
N ALA A 332 18.85 20.16 21.23
CA ALA A 332 18.71 21.61 21.14
C ALA A 332 17.24 21.99 20.93
N PRO A 333 16.76 23.16 21.38
CA PRO A 333 15.47 23.69 20.95
C PRO A 333 15.48 23.85 19.44
N ARG A 334 14.48 23.29 18.75
CA ARG A 334 14.33 23.45 17.31
C ARG A 334 14.09 24.92 16.98
N ALA A 335 14.66 25.39 15.87
CA ALA A 335 14.35 26.72 15.32
C ALA A 335 12.84 26.89 15.15
N VAL A 336 12.33 28.09 15.41
CA VAL A 336 10.92 28.48 15.23
C VAL A 336 10.42 27.97 13.88
N ALA A 337 9.18 27.45 13.83
CA ALA A 337 8.58 26.93 12.62
C ALA A 337 8.81 27.89 11.45
N ALA A 338 9.52 27.42 10.42
CA ALA A 338 9.76 28.20 9.22
C ALA A 338 8.41 28.60 8.60
N PRO A 339 8.31 29.77 7.95
CA PRO A 339 7.10 30.15 7.24
C PRO A 339 6.70 29.07 6.24
N LEU A 340 5.40 28.99 5.94
CA LEU A 340 4.81 28.00 5.03
C LEU A 340 5.59 27.99 3.70
N ASN A 341 6.36 26.93 3.46
CA ASN A 341 7.18 26.77 2.27
C ASN A 341 6.42 26.00 1.17
N LEU A 342 6.93 26.07 -0.05
CA LEU A 342 6.31 25.43 -1.21
C LEU A 342 6.11 23.91 -1.03
N PRO A 343 7.09 23.12 -0.51
CA PRO A 343 6.89 21.70 -0.20
C PRO A 343 5.65 21.41 0.66
N VAL A 344 5.49 22.15 1.77
CA VAL A 344 4.33 21.96 2.66
C VAL A 344 3.05 22.42 1.97
N ALA A 345 3.07 23.56 1.26
CA ALA A 345 1.93 24.08 0.52
C ALA A 345 1.42 23.09 -0.56
N THR A 346 2.31 22.33 -1.20
CA THR A 346 1.92 21.31 -2.19
C THR A 346 1.31 20.04 -1.59
N LEU A 347 1.59 19.73 -0.31
CA LEU A 347 1.09 18.52 0.35
C LEU A 347 -0.18 18.76 1.16
N LEU A 348 -0.32 19.93 1.77
CA LEU A 348 -1.42 20.24 2.69
C LEU A 348 -2.82 19.97 2.10
N PRO A 349 -3.13 20.32 0.84
CA PRO A 349 -4.45 20.04 0.27
C PRO A 349 -4.77 18.54 0.22
N LEU A 350 -3.82 17.71 -0.19
CA LEU A 350 -4.01 16.25 -0.21
C LEU A 350 -4.11 15.69 1.21
N ILE A 351 -3.27 16.16 2.14
CA ILE A 351 -3.35 15.74 3.54
C ILE A 351 -4.74 16.06 4.13
N ALA A 352 -5.26 17.25 3.87
CA ALA A 352 -6.59 17.65 4.31
C ALA A 352 -7.69 16.79 3.65
N LEU A 353 -7.58 16.52 2.35
CA LEU A 353 -8.49 15.64 1.61
C LEU A 353 -8.53 14.23 2.24
N LEU A 354 -7.37 13.63 2.50
CA LEU A 354 -7.24 12.30 3.11
C LEU A 354 -7.76 12.29 4.55
N ALA A 355 -7.44 13.31 5.35
CA ALA A 355 -7.88 13.42 6.73
C ALA A 355 -9.40 13.51 6.84
N VAL A 356 -10.05 14.34 6.02
CA VAL A 356 -11.52 14.44 6.00
C VAL A 356 -12.13 13.15 5.48
N THR A 357 -11.54 12.52 4.46
CA THR A 357 -12.01 11.22 3.95
C THR A 357 -11.99 10.14 5.04
N LEU A 358 -10.91 10.07 5.81
CA LEU A 358 -10.76 9.13 6.93
C LEU A 358 -11.84 9.36 8.01
N LEU A 359 -12.15 10.62 8.32
CA LEU A 359 -13.17 10.99 9.29
C LEU A 359 -14.59 10.71 8.79
N ASP A 360 -14.89 11.06 7.53
CA ASP A 360 -16.19 10.77 6.90
C ASP A 360 -16.47 9.26 6.93
N SER A 361 -15.51 8.45 6.50
CA SER A 361 -15.62 6.99 6.44
C SER A 361 -15.74 6.35 7.82
N ALA A 362 -15.30 7.01 8.90
CA ALA A 362 -15.47 6.52 10.26
C ALA A 362 -16.90 6.69 10.79
N LEU A 363 -17.65 7.65 10.23
CA LEU A 363 -18.96 8.07 10.72
C LEU A 363 -20.11 7.70 9.77
N VAL A 364 -19.80 7.42 8.50
CA VAL A 364 -20.80 7.15 7.44
C VAL A 364 -20.42 5.89 6.67
N ALA A 365 -21.34 4.91 6.60
CA ALA A 365 -21.04 3.56 6.09
C ALA A 365 -21.44 3.29 4.63
N GLN A 366 -22.36 4.08 4.03
CA GLN A 366 -22.91 3.78 2.69
C GLN A 366 -22.80 4.99 1.75
N PHE A 367 -23.74 5.93 1.83
CA PHE A 367 -23.74 7.14 1.02
C PHE A 367 -23.15 8.31 1.80
N ASN A 368 -22.03 8.86 1.34
CA ASN A 368 -21.36 9.95 2.05
C ASN A 368 -22.10 11.30 1.89
N THR A 369 -23.14 11.49 2.70
CA THR A 369 -23.88 12.76 2.79
C THR A 369 -22.99 13.93 3.20
N TRP A 370 -21.86 13.67 3.86
CA TRP A 370 -20.90 14.68 4.34
C TRP A 370 -19.85 15.08 3.31
N TYR A 371 -19.91 14.53 2.08
CA TYR A 371 -18.98 14.91 1.01
C TYR A 371 -18.79 16.42 0.80
N PRO A 372 -19.83 17.29 0.91
CA PRO A 372 -19.66 18.75 0.90
C PRO A 372 -18.57 19.28 1.85
N LEU A 373 -18.45 18.71 3.06
CA LEU A 373 -17.44 19.11 4.05
C LEU A 373 -16.02 18.95 3.50
N ARG A 374 -15.77 17.85 2.79
CA ARG A 374 -14.49 17.58 2.12
C ARG A 374 -14.11 18.68 1.14
N VAL A 375 -15.06 19.09 0.30
CA VAL A 375 -14.87 20.15 -0.69
C VAL A 375 -14.55 21.47 0.00
N LEU A 376 -15.31 21.82 1.04
CA LEU A 376 -15.13 23.07 1.79
C LEU A 376 -13.77 23.12 2.51
N VAL A 377 -13.37 22.03 3.17
CA VAL A 377 -12.08 21.96 3.89
C VAL A 377 -10.91 22.05 2.91
N VAL A 378 -10.94 21.30 1.81
CA VAL A 378 -9.86 21.34 0.81
C VAL A 378 -9.79 22.71 0.13
N ALA A 379 -10.94 23.30 -0.21
CA ALA A 379 -10.99 24.67 -0.76
C ALA A 379 -10.44 25.70 0.23
N GLY A 380 -10.76 25.59 1.52
CA GLY A 380 -10.22 26.45 2.57
C GLY A 380 -8.70 26.33 2.72
N VAL A 381 -8.17 25.10 2.69
CA VAL A 381 -6.73 24.86 2.70
C VAL A 381 -6.06 25.42 1.46
N LEU A 382 -6.63 25.20 0.27
CA LEU A 382 -6.14 25.76 -0.99
C LEU A 382 -6.11 27.28 -0.96
N ALA A 383 -7.14 27.93 -0.42
CA ALA A 383 -7.18 29.37 -0.23
C ALA A 383 -6.07 29.86 0.71
N TRP A 384 -5.81 29.13 1.79
CA TRP A 384 -4.74 29.44 2.74
C TRP A 384 -3.34 29.32 2.11
N VAL A 385 -3.09 28.28 1.30
CA VAL A 385 -1.79 28.02 0.67
C VAL A 385 -1.63 28.66 -0.72
N TRP A 386 -2.63 29.37 -1.22
CA TRP A 386 -2.69 29.90 -2.58
C TRP A 386 -1.50 30.81 -2.94
N ARG A 387 -1.09 31.66 -1.99
CA ARG A 387 0.02 32.61 -2.18
C ARG A 387 1.36 31.89 -2.38
N PRO A 388 1.80 30.98 -1.50
CA PRO A 388 3.01 30.18 -1.71
C PRO A 388 3.02 29.36 -3.00
N LEU A 389 1.86 28.84 -3.44
CA LEU A 389 1.76 28.04 -4.66
C LEU A 389 2.05 28.87 -5.92
N ALA A 390 1.70 30.16 -5.91
CA ALA A 390 1.99 31.13 -6.97
C ALA A 390 1.75 30.58 -8.40
N LEU A 391 0.61 29.91 -8.62
CA LEU A 391 0.33 29.17 -9.87
C LEU A 391 0.22 30.05 -11.12
N PHE A 392 0.08 31.37 -10.99
CA PHE A 392 -0.03 32.31 -12.13
C PHE A 392 1.24 33.13 -12.37
N PRO A 393 1.63 33.42 -13.62
CA PRO A 393 0.90 33.12 -14.87
C PRO A 393 1.00 31.63 -15.31
N TYR A 394 -0.07 31.14 -15.94
CA TYR A 394 -0.15 29.79 -16.53
C TYR A 394 -0.72 29.89 -17.95
N ARG A 395 -0.14 29.11 -18.88
CA ARG A 395 -0.62 28.97 -20.27
C ARG A 395 -0.81 27.49 -20.57
N PRO A 396 -2.06 27.03 -20.81
CA PRO A 396 -2.33 25.62 -21.05
C PRO A 396 -1.64 25.08 -22.30
N ASN A 397 -1.01 23.91 -22.19
CA ASN A 397 -0.45 23.20 -23.33
C ASN A 397 -1.55 22.43 -24.08
N PRO A 398 -1.67 22.53 -25.42
CA PRO A 398 -2.71 21.84 -26.18
C PRO A 398 -2.70 20.31 -26.02
N LEU A 399 -1.59 19.70 -25.62
CA LEU A 399 -1.48 18.27 -25.33
C LEU A 399 -2.38 17.81 -24.17
N LEU A 400 -2.85 18.72 -23.30
CA LEU A 400 -3.72 18.36 -22.18
C LEU A 400 -5.02 17.68 -22.62
N LEU A 401 -5.61 18.11 -23.75
CA LEU A 401 -6.92 17.63 -24.19
C LEU A 401 -6.88 16.17 -24.69
N PRO A 402 -6.00 15.79 -25.64
CA PRO A 402 -5.91 14.40 -26.06
C PRO A 402 -5.50 13.46 -24.93
N VAL A 403 -4.64 13.91 -24.00
CA VAL A 403 -4.29 13.11 -22.81
C VAL A 403 -5.50 12.95 -21.89
N ALA A 404 -6.28 14.01 -21.65
CA ALA A 404 -7.46 13.93 -20.80
C ALA A 404 -8.51 12.95 -21.35
N VAL A 405 -8.76 13.00 -22.67
CA VAL A 405 -9.65 12.07 -23.37
C VAL A 405 -9.14 10.64 -23.30
N LEU A 406 -7.84 10.41 -23.54
CA LEU A 406 -7.23 9.09 -23.43
C LEU A 406 -7.45 8.49 -22.04
N VAL A 407 -7.17 9.26 -20.98
CA VAL A 407 -7.34 8.77 -19.61
C VAL A 407 -8.81 8.50 -19.29
N ALA A 408 -9.74 9.37 -19.72
CA ALA A 408 -11.17 9.14 -19.52
C ALA A 408 -11.65 7.84 -20.20
N VAL A 409 -11.20 7.57 -21.44
CA VAL A 409 -11.52 6.32 -22.15
C VAL A 409 -10.93 5.11 -21.44
N LEU A 410 -9.66 5.18 -21.00
CA LEU A 410 -9.02 4.10 -20.24
C LEU A 410 -9.76 3.81 -18.93
N TRP A 411 -10.23 4.85 -18.24
CA TRP A 411 -10.98 4.71 -17.00
C TRP A 411 -12.30 3.97 -17.22
N VAL A 412 -13.11 4.43 -18.18
CA VAL A 412 -14.39 3.79 -18.53
C VAL A 412 -14.17 2.34 -18.97
N ALA A 413 -13.16 2.08 -19.80
CA ALA A 413 -12.87 0.74 -20.30
C ALA A 413 -12.43 -0.25 -19.21
N LEU A 414 -11.73 0.24 -18.17
CA LEU A 414 -11.20 -0.61 -17.10
C LEU A 414 -12.18 -0.83 -15.94
N LEU A 415 -13.01 0.16 -15.60
CA LEU A 415 -14.01 0.01 -14.53
C LEU A 415 -15.27 -0.70 -15.03
N GLY A 416 -15.65 -0.50 -16.29
CA GLY A 416 -16.94 -0.97 -16.79
C GLY A 416 -18.12 -0.24 -16.14
N SER A 417 -19.30 -0.87 -16.14
CA SER A 417 -20.48 -0.40 -15.43
C SER A 417 -20.90 -1.40 -14.35
N ASP A 418 -21.40 -0.88 -13.23
CA ASP A 418 -21.99 -1.66 -12.15
C ASP A 418 -23.42 -1.19 -11.92
N ALA A 419 -24.36 -1.83 -12.60
CA ALA A 419 -25.77 -1.45 -12.55
C ALA A 419 -26.35 -1.49 -11.14
N GLN A 420 -25.84 -2.35 -10.25
CA GLN A 420 -26.31 -2.43 -8.88
C GLN A 420 -25.81 -1.25 -8.05
N ALA A 421 -24.52 -0.93 -8.15
CA ALA A 421 -23.94 0.24 -7.49
C ALA A 421 -24.54 1.55 -8.03
N ASP A 422 -24.76 1.63 -9.34
CA ASP A 422 -25.36 2.78 -10.00
C ASP A 422 -26.79 3.03 -9.52
N ALA A 423 -27.62 1.98 -9.44
CA ALA A 423 -28.98 2.07 -8.92
C ALA A 423 -29.01 2.45 -7.42
N ALA A 424 -28.10 1.88 -6.62
CA ALA A 424 -27.98 2.21 -5.20
C ALA A 424 -27.59 3.68 -5.00
N PHE A 425 -26.64 4.20 -5.81
CA PHE A 425 -26.25 5.59 -5.78
C PHE A 425 -27.42 6.51 -6.15
N GLN A 426 -28.13 6.21 -7.25
CA GLN A 426 -29.29 6.98 -7.69
C GLN A 426 -30.37 7.03 -6.61
N SER A 427 -30.71 5.88 -6.01
CA SER A 427 -31.72 5.82 -4.94
C SER A 427 -31.32 6.65 -3.71
N SER A 428 -30.03 6.67 -3.37
CA SER A 428 -29.52 7.48 -2.26
C SER A 428 -29.55 8.97 -2.57
N LEU A 429 -29.27 9.34 -3.82
CA LEU A 429 -29.36 10.72 -4.28
C LEU A 429 -30.83 11.22 -4.26
N ASP A 430 -31.75 10.40 -4.74
CA ASP A 430 -33.19 10.70 -4.76
C ASP A 430 -33.74 10.86 -3.33
N ALA A 431 -33.24 10.06 -2.38
CA ALA A 431 -33.61 10.14 -0.96
C ALA A 431 -33.22 11.48 -0.29
N LEU A 432 -32.29 12.25 -0.87
CA LEU A 432 -31.96 13.61 -0.39
C LEU A 432 -33.01 14.66 -0.79
N GLY A 433 -33.94 14.31 -1.69
CA GLY A 433 -34.98 15.21 -2.19
C GLY A 433 -34.39 16.50 -2.79
N PRO A 434 -34.83 17.70 -2.39
CA PRO A 434 -34.35 18.96 -2.97
C PRO A 434 -32.86 19.24 -2.71
N TRP A 435 -32.25 18.57 -1.73
CA TRP A 435 -30.83 18.72 -1.41
C TRP A 435 -29.93 17.88 -2.31
N GLY A 436 -30.47 16.89 -3.03
CA GLY A 436 -29.70 16.02 -3.92
C GLY A 436 -28.96 16.80 -5.01
N GLY A 437 -29.63 17.79 -5.62
CA GLY A 437 -29.00 18.65 -6.63
C GLY A 437 -27.82 19.47 -6.09
N TRP A 438 -27.95 20.03 -4.88
CA TRP A 438 -26.86 20.76 -4.21
C TRP A 438 -25.69 19.85 -3.83
N TRP A 439 -26.00 18.68 -3.29
CA TRP A 439 -24.98 17.68 -2.97
C TRP A 439 -24.23 17.25 -4.23
N LEU A 440 -24.95 16.99 -5.34
CA LEU A 440 -24.36 16.59 -6.62
C LEU A 440 -23.50 17.70 -7.22
N ALA A 441 -23.96 18.95 -7.18
CA ALA A 441 -23.18 20.10 -7.64
C ALA A 441 -21.86 20.22 -6.88
N LEU A 442 -21.89 20.08 -5.54
CA LEU A 442 -20.68 20.07 -4.73
C LEU A 442 -19.81 18.84 -4.99
N ARG A 443 -20.42 17.66 -5.24
CA ARG A 443 -19.70 16.46 -5.66
C ARG A 443 -18.89 16.72 -6.93
N ILE A 444 -19.53 17.30 -7.95
CA ILE A 444 -18.91 17.66 -9.22
C ILE A 444 -17.78 18.69 -9.02
N VAL A 445 -18.01 19.76 -8.25
CA VAL A 445 -16.95 20.74 -7.94
C VAL A 445 -15.78 20.07 -7.21
N GLY A 446 -16.08 19.18 -6.27
CA GLY A 446 -15.10 18.38 -5.57
C GLY A 446 -14.19 17.61 -6.53
N THR A 447 -14.83 16.79 -7.38
CA THR A 447 -14.20 15.86 -8.32
C THR A 447 -13.48 16.56 -9.47
N VAL A 448 -14.02 17.67 -10.00
CA VAL A 448 -13.45 18.37 -11.16
C VAL A 448 -12.43 19.45 -10.77
N VAL A 449 -12.56 20.04 -9.58
CA VAL A 449 -11.74 21.19 -9.17
C VAL A 449 -10.83 20.83 -8.00
N THR A 450 -11.40 20.55 -6.83
CA THR A 450 -10.58 20.47 -5.60
C THR A 450 -9.65 19.25 -5.58
N VAL A 451 -10.15 18.08 -6.02
CA VAL A 451 -9.40 16.82 -6.02
C VAL A 451 -8.21 16.88 -7.00
N PRO A 452 -8.40 17.25 -8.30
CA PRO A 452 -7.27 17.37 -9.23
C PRO A 452 -6.21 18.35 -8.77
N ILE A 453 -6.60 19.49 -8.18
CA ILE A 453 -5.63 20.45 -7.64
C ILE A 453 -4.85 19.81 -6.48
N ALA A 454 -5.54 19.20 -5.51
CA ALA A 454 -4.90 18.62 -4.34
C ALA A 454 -3.94 17.48 -4.70
N GLU A 455 -4.38 16.56 -5.56
CA GLU A 455 -3.59 15.41 -5.95
C GLU A 455 -2.41 15.80 -6.83
N GLU A 456 -2.60 16.60 -7.87
CA GLU A 456 -1.50 16.94 -8.78
C GLU A 456 -0.42 17.82 -8.12
N LEU A 457 -0.78 18.64 -7.13
CA LEU A 457 0.21 19.33 -6.31
C LEU A 457 1.09 18.34 -5.52
N ALA A 458 0.48 17.36 -4.86
CA ALA A 458 1.21 16.38 -4.07
C ALA A 458 2.02 15.40 -4.93
N PHE A 459 1.47 14.93 -6.04
CA PHE A 459 2.12 13.92 -6.88
C PHE A 459 3.07 14.53 -7.91
N ARG A 460 2.69 15.61 -8.61
CA ARG A 460 3.45 16.13 -9.79
C ARG A 460 4.31 17.34 -9.45
N ALA A 461 3.94 18.15 -8.45
CA ALA A 461 4.83 19.22 -7.97
C ALA A 461 5.77 18.74 -6.85
N TYR A 462 5.31 17.85 -5.95
CA TYR A 462 6.11 17.35 -4.83
C TYR A 462 6.79 16.00 -5.12
N LEU A 463 6.02 14.90 -5.19
CA LEU A 463 6.60 13.55 -5.16
C LEU A 463 7.47 13.26 -6.38
N LEU A 464 7.00 13.60 -7.58
CA LEU A 464 7.74 13.43 -8.83
C LEU A 464 9.07 14.21 -8.80
N CYS A 465 9.05 15.48 -8.37
CA CYS A 465 10.26 16.31 -8.28
C CYS A 465 11.28 15.72 -7.29
N ARG A 466 10.83 15.35 -6.08
CA ARG A 466 11.71 14.80 -5.03
C ARG A 466 12.35 13.47 -5.46
N LEU A 467 11.57 12.58 -6.10
CA LEU A 467 12.09 11.31 -6.60
C LEU A 467 12.97 11.47 -7.85
N SER A 468 12.81 12.56 -8.59
CA SER A 468 13.72 12.96 -9.68
C SER A 468 15.02 13.61 -9.18
N GLY A 469 15.17 13.82 -7.87
CA GLY A 469 16.33 14.48 -7.28
C GLY A 469 16.31 16.00 -7.40
N GLU A 470 15.15 16.58 -7.69
CA GLU A 470 14.94 18.02 -7.86
C GLU A 470 14.27 18.63 -6.61
N GLU A 471 14.39 19.95 -6.46
CA GLU A 471 13.60 20.69 -5.48
C GLU A 471 12.12 20.69 -5.87
N VAL A 472 11.24 20.79 -4.86
CA VAL A 472 9.79 20.87 -5.10
C VAL A 472 9.49 22.13 -5.89
N SER A 473 8.81 21.97 -7.03
CA SER A 473 8.47 23.11 -7.88
C SER A 473 7.17 22.90 -8.63
N VAL A 474 6.37 23.96 -8.70
CA VAL A 474 5.16 24.07 -9.53
C VAL A 474 5.49 24.47 -10.98
N ARG A 475 6.73 24.91 -11.23
CA ARG A 475 7.20 25.49 -12.50
C ARG A 475 8.56 24.95 -12.94
N GLY A 476 8.88 25.13 -14.21
CA GLY A 476 10.14 24.67 -14.78
C GLY A 476 10.12 23.20 -15.19
N ALA A 477 11.21 22.77 -15.80
CA ALA A 477 11.40 21.40 -16.24
C ALA A 477 11.73 20.49 -15.05
N VAL A 478 11.20 19.28 -15.07
CA VAL A 478 11.54 18.23 -14.11
C VAL A 478 12.44 17.22 -14.81
N ARG A 479 13.54 16.84 -14.17
CA ARG A 479 14.43 15.83 -14.73
C ARG A 479 13.71 14.48 -14.84
N PHE A 480 13.91 13.81 -15.97
CA PHE A 480 13.38 12.48 -16.18
C PHE A 480 14.04 11.46 -15.25
N SER A 481 13.23 10.68 -14.53
CA SER A 481 13.66 9.57 -13.68
C SER A 481 12.62 8.46 -13.76
N TRP A 482 13.02 7.26 -14.19
CA TRP A 482 12.13 6.10 -14.25
C TRP A 482 11.56 5.75 -12.87
N VAL A 483 12.38 5.84 -11.82
CA VAL A 483 11.93 5.61 -10.44
C VAL A 483 10.87 6.63 -10.06
N ALA A 484 11.08 7.91 -10.38
CA ALA A 484 10.13 8.96 -10.04
C ALA A 484 8.78 8.76 -10.75
N VAL A 485 8.81 8.45 -12.06
CA VAL A 485 7.60 8.18 -12.83
C VAL A 485 6.86 6.97 -12.27
N VAL A 486 7.52 5.81 -12.17
CA VAL A 486 6.86 4.57 -11.75
C VAL A 486 6.31 4.68 -10.32
N VAL A 487 7.13 5.14 -9.37
CA VAL A 487 6.72 5.21 -7.96
C VAL A 487 5.63 6.26 -7.74
N SER A 488 5.72 7.43 -8.37
CA SER A 488 4.65 8.44 -8.22
C SER A 488 3.34 8.01 -8.87
N SER A 489 3.39 7.31 -10.01
CA SER A 489 2.19 6.78 -10.68
C SER A 489 1.56 5.62 -9.90
N LEU A 490 2.36 4.71 -9.35
CA LEU A 490 1.84 3.63 -8.48
C LEU A 490 1.22 4.20 -7.20
N ALA A 491 1.89 5.15 -6.55
CA ALA A 491 1.36 5.79 -5.35
C ALA A 491 0.04 6.54 -5.62
N PHE A 492 -0.07 7.18 -6.78
CA PHE A 492 -1.32 7.79 -7.23
C PHE A 492 -2.40 6.72 -7.48
N GLY A 493 -2.04 5.59 -8.11
CA GLY A 493 -2.93 4.47 -8.32
C GLY A 493 -3.48 3.87 -7.04
N PHE A 494 -2.64 3.63 -6.03
CA PHE A 494 -3.06 3.06 -4.74
C PHE A 494 -4.01 3.95 -3.93
N LEU A 495 -4.14 5.24 -4.27
CA LEU A 495 -5.15 6.11 -3.68
C LEU A 495 -6.58 5.76 -4.17
N HIS A 496 -6.69 5.08 -5.31
CA HIS A 496 -7.95 4.78 -5.97
C HIS A 496 -8.34 3.32 -5.76
N SER A 497 -9.64 3.05 -5.67
CA SER A 497 -10.18 1.68 -5.64
C SER A 497 -9.77 0.90 -6.90
N ALA A 498 -9.86 1.54 -8.06
CA ALA A 498 -9.37 1.04 -9.34
C ALA A 498 -7.86 1.30 -9.50
N TRP A 499 -7.04 0.64 -8.68
CA TRP A 499 -5.60 0.93 -8.58
C TRP A 499 -4.85 0.89 -9.92
N LEU A 500 -5.23 -0.01 -10.84
CA LEU A 500 -4.62 -0.12 -12.16
C LEU A 500 -4.98 1.10 -13.04
N ALA A 501 -6.26 1.46 -13.12
CA ALA A 501 -6.71 2.63 -13.87
C ALA A 501 -6.09 3.91 -13.31
N GLY A 502 -6.06 4.04 -11.98
CA GLY A 502 -5.35 5.12 -11.28
C GLY A 502 -3.86 5.15 -11.61
N THR A 503 -3.18 4.00 -11.67
CA THR A 503 -1.75 3.95 -12.01
C THR A 503 -1.49 4.43 -13.45
N LEU A 504 -2.33 4.03 -14.41
CA LEU A 504 -2.21 4.44 -15.81
C LEU A 504 -2.51 5.93 -16.01
N ALA A 505 -3.57 6.45 -15.39
CA ALA A 505 -3.82 7.90 -15.30
C ALA A 505 -2.62 8.61 -14.67
N GLY A 506 -2.11 8.01 -13.60
CA GLY A 506 -0.91 8.31 -12.87
C GLY A 506 0.28 8.63 -13.79
N LEU A 507 0.54 7.67 -14.68
CA LEU A 507 1.61 7.68 -15.68
C LEU A 507 1.39 8.76 -16.73
N CYS A 508 0.19 8.88 -17.28
CA CYS A 508 -0.15 9.91 -18.27
C CYS A 508 0.11 11.33 -17.73
N TYR A 509 -0.34 11.64 -16.52
CA TYR A 509 -0.13 12.95 -15.90
C TYR A 509 1.34 13.22 -15.55
N ALA A 510 2.09 12.20 -15.12
CA ALA A 510 3.53 12.32 -14.89
C ALA A 510 4.30 12.62 -16.19
N LEU A 511 3.99 11.91 -17.28
CA LEU A 511 4.58 12.14 -18.60
C LEU A 511 4.21 13.52 -19.16
N LEU A 512 2.97 13.97 -18.96
CA LEU A 512 2.56 15.33 -19.32
C LEU A 512 3.38 16.37 -18.53
N ARG A 513 3.48 16.23 -17.21
CA ARG A 513 4.29 17.13 -16.36
C ARG A 513 5.76 17.19 -16.77
N LEU A 514 6.34 16.09 -17.23
CA LEU A 514 7.72 16.02 -17.72
C LEU A 514 7.90 16.71 -19.08
N ARG A 515 6.87 16.68 -19.93
CA ARG A 515 6.88 17.36 -21.24
C ARG A 515 6.58 18.84 -21.12
N THR A 516 5.83 19.26 -20.11
CA THR A 516 5.48 20.65 -19.88
C THR A 516 6.32 21.30 -18.78
N ARG A 517 6.20 22.63 -18.64
CA ARG A 517 6.97 23.41 -17.65
C ARG A 517 6.12 23.92 -16.50
N HIS A 518 4.89 23.43 -16.36
CA HIS A 518 3.95 23.91 -15.35
C HIS A 518 3.11 22.75 -14.81
N VAL A 519 2.93 22.66 -13.49
CA VAL A 519 2.03 21.66 -12.87
C VAL A 519 0.57 21.87 -13.27
N GLY A 520 0.22 23.10 -13.63
CA GLY A 520 -1.10 23.48 -14.14
C GLY A 520 -1.58 22.63 -15.32
N ASP A 521 -0.67 22.11 -16.16
CA ASP A 521 -1.05 21.21 -17.26
C ASP A 521 -1.55 19.86 -16.75
N ALA A 522 -0.91 19.31 -15.71
CA ALA A 522 -1.38 18.08 -15.06
C ALA A 522 -2.70 18.31 -14.31
N ILE A 523 -2.79 19.40 -13.53
CA ILE A 523 -4.03 19.80 -12.82
C ILE A 523 -5.19 19.91 -13.80
N LEU A 524 -5.03 20.67 -14.89
CA LEU A 524 -6.10 20.91 -15.85
C LEU A 524 -6.42 19.66 -16.67
N CYS A 525 -5.43 18.86 -17.04
CA CYS A 525 -5.65 17.58 -17.72
C CYS A 525 -6.49 16.64 -16.86
N HIS A 526 -6.14 16.49 -15.57
CA HIS A 526 -6.89 15.68 -14.63
C HIS A 526 -8.30 16.24 -14.38
N ALA A 527 -8.45 17.56 -14.20
CA ALA A 527 -9.75 18.21 -14.11
C ALA A 527 -10.64 17.94 -15.34
N LEU A 528 -10.07 17.98 -16.55
CA LEU A 528 -10.80 17.66 -17.78
C LEU A 528 -11.15 16.19 -17.89
N THR A 529 -10.26 15.27 -17.50
CA THR A 529 -10.58 13.83 -17.41
C THR A 529 -11.81 13.64 -16.52
N ASN A 530 -11.80 14.21 -15.32
CA ASN A 530 -12.91 14.10 -14.37
C ASN A 530 -14.18 14.77 -14.88
N GLY A 531 -14.06 15.92 -15.56
CA GLY A 531 -15.19 16.56 -16.21
C GLY A 531 -15.83 15.70 -17.29
N LEU A 532 -15.02 15.03 -18.13
CA LEU A 532 -15.51 14.09 -19.13
C LEU A 532 -16.19 12.88 -18.50
N LEU A 533 -15.65 12.34 -17.41
CA LEU A 533 -16.26 11.24 -16.66
C LEU A 533 -17.59 11.65 -16.02
N VAL A 534 -17.68 12.86 -15.47
CA VAL A 534 -18.94 13.42 -14.96
C VAL A 534 -19.98 13.53 -16.06
N VAL A 535 -19.63 14.09 -17.22
CA VAL A 535 -20.55 14.19 -18.36
C VAL A 535 -21.01 12.80 -18.81
N PHE A 536 -20.10 11.83 -18.88
CA PHE A 536 -20.43 10.46 -19.26
C PHE A 536 -21.35 9.78 -18.25
N ALA A 537 -21.06 9.90 -16.95
CA ALA A 537 -21.88 9.35 -15.88
C ALA A 537 -23.29 9.96 -15.87
N LEU A 538 -23.41 11.28 -16.04
CA LEU A 538 -24.71 11.97 -16.13
C LEU A 538 -25.51 11.54 -17.36
N ALA A 539 -24.85 11.30 -18.50
CA ALA A 539 -25.51 10.89 -19.73
C ALA A 539 -25.95 9.42 -19.73
N THR A 540 -25.24 8.55 -19.01
CA THR A 540 -25.45 7.09 -19.05
C THR A 540 -26.05 6.51 -17.78
N GLY A 541 -26.08 7.27 -16.68
CA GLY A 541 -26.44 6.78 -15.35
C GLY A 541 -25.33 5.96 -14.67
N SER A 542 -24.11 5.94 -15.21
CA SER A 542 -22.98 5.14 -14.70
C SER A 542 -22.28 5.84 -13.52
N TRP A 543 -22.95 5.93 -12.38
CA TRP A 543 -22.46 6.62 -11.17
C TRP A 543 -21.21 6.00 -10.54
N SER A 544 -21.02 4.69 -10.72
CA SER A 544 -19.86 3.91 -10.27
C SER A 544 -18.51 4.40 -10.83
N LEU A 545 -18.55 5.25 -11.86
CA LEU A 545 -17.36 5.90 -12.43
C LEU A 545 -16.88 7.14 -11.64
N LEU A 546 -17.72 7.69 -10.74
CA LEU A 546 -17.49 8.94 -10.00
C LEU A 546 -17.16 8.71 -8.53
#